data_AF-A0A924YWA8-F1
#
_entry.id   AF-A0A924YWA8-F1
#
_cell.length_a   1.000
_cell.length_b   1.000
_cell.length_c   1.000
_cell.angle_alpha   90.00
_cell.angle_beta   90.00
_cell.angle_gamma   90.00
#
_symmetry.space_group_name_H-M   'P 1'
#
loop_
_entity.id
_entity.type
_entity.pdbx_description
1 polymer ?
#
loop_
_entity_poly.entity_id
_entity_poly.type
_entity_poly.pdbx_seq_one_letter_code
_entity_poly.pdbx_strand_id
1 'polypeptide(L)'
;MAELGVHQSALLTDLALCINRYRLFSPGWYVCVMAKVQLSAVEWEVPGLVAMVNYGRKKQCEVRDEVFQGPPNFVLDVFDSPDDEDFLRRRDRFCKSGVHEYLVAFNDEPVTLLWHRLEGADYRLVEPDDDGILRSQALPNLWLPLKAVQDRDWWAVLGCIERGVSRRANFS
;
A
#
# COMPACT_ATOMS: atom_id res chain seq x y z
N MET A 1 -9.07 2.86 15.27
CA MET A 1 -8.05 1.90 14.83
C MET A 1 -7.86 0.93 15.96
N ALA A 2 -7.97 -0.37 15.70
CA ALA A 2 -7.55 -1.37 16.67
C ALA A 2 -6.06 -1.16 16.98
N GLU A 3 -5.64 -1.30 18.23
CA GLU A 3 -4.22 -1.31 18.55
C GLU A 3 -3.56 -2.49 17.85
N LEU A 4 -2.47 -2.24 17.12
CA LEU A 4 -1.72 -3.31 16.46
C LEU A 4 -1.02 -4.17 17.51
N GLY A 5 -1.11 -5.49 17.37
CA GLY A 5 -0.28 -6.41 18.13
C GLY A 5 1.21 -6.21 17.82
N VAL A 6 2.09 -6.70 18.70
CA VAL A 6 3.56 -6.55 18.54
C VAL A 6 4.05 -7.10 17.21
N HIS A 7 3.54 -8.27 16.79
CA HIS A 7 3.96 -8.90 15.54
C HIS A 7 3.42 -8.18 14.29
N GLN A 8 2.17 -7.71 14.33
CA GLN A 8 1.60 -6.87 13.27
C GLN A 8 2.38 -5.56 13.12
N SER A 9 2.74 -4.94 14.25
CA SER A 9 3.55 -3.72 14.30
C SER A 9 4.94 -3.93 13.72
N ALA A 10 5.59 -5.06 14.03
CA ALA A 10 6.89 -5.42 13.46
C ALA A 10 6.80 -5.59 11.92
N LEU A 11 5.83 -6.36 11.43
CA LEU A 11 5.64 -6.57 9.99
C LEU A 11 5.27 -5.25 9.27
N LEU A 12 4.40 -4.43 9.86
CA LEU A 12 4.07 -3.11 9.31
C LEU A 12 5.31 -2.22 9.23
N THR A 13 6.17 -2.24 10.25
CA THR A 13 7.41 -1.46 10.28
C THR A 13 8.35 -1.88 9.15
N ASP A 14 8.54 -3.18 8.95
CA ASP A 14 9.40 -3.74 7.91
C ASP A 14 8.88 -3.40 6.49
N LEU A 15 7.59 -3.57 6.27
CA LEU A 15 6.94 -3.21 5.00
C LEU A 15 6.99 -1.70 4.76
N ALA A 16 6.72 -0.89 5.79
CA ALA A 16 6.78 0.57 5.70
C ALA A 16 8.20 1.06 5.38
N LEU A 17 9.24 0.43 5.94
CA LEU A 17 10.63 0.71 5.57
C LEU A 17 10.85 0.47 4.07
N CYS A 18 10.38 -0.67 3.54
CA CYS A 18 10.51 -1.02 2.13
C CYS A 18 9.79 -0.01 1.22
N ILE A 19 8.53 0.32 1.53
CA ILE A 19 7.75 1.30 0.75
C ILE A 19 8.35 2.71 0.86
N ASN A 20 8.87 3.10 2.03
CA ASN A 20 9.54 4.39 2.17
C ASN A 20 10.84 4.45 1.38
N ARG A 21 11.58 3.33 1.23
CA ARG A 21 12.74 3.25 0.34
C ARG A 21 12.39 3.62 -1.10
N TYR A 22 11.27 3.11 -1.63
CA TYR A 22 10.75 3.51 -2.94
C TYR A 22 10.51 5.03 -3.03
N ARG A 23 9.90 5.63 -1.99
CA ARG A 23 9.62 7.07 -1.93
C ARG A 23 10.90 7.91 -1.94
N LEU A 24 11.99 7.44 -1.35
CA LEU A 24 13.27 8.17 -1.36
C LEU A 24 13.83 8.36 -2.79
N PHE A 25 13.47 7.48 -3.73
CA PHE A 25 13.85 7.59 -5.14
C PHE A 25 12.74 8.11 -6.06
N SER A 26 11.58 8.44 -5.48
CA SER A 26 10.40 8.91 -6.21
C SER A 26 10.01 10.28 -5.65
N PRO A 27 10.55 11.39 -6.20
CA PRO A 27 10.17 12.73 -5.76
C PRO A 27 8.68 13.00 -5.97
N GLY A 28 8.05 13.68 -5.00
CA GLY A 28 6.63 14.05 -5.09
C GLY A 28 5.65 13.06 -4.47
N TRP A 29 6.14 12.00 -3.84
CA TRP A 29 5.32 11.06 -3.09
C TRP A 29 5.41 11.33 -1.59
N TYR A 30 4.25 11.31 -0.94
CA TYR A 30 4.13 11.19 0.49
C TYR A 30 3.94 9.72 0.84
N VAL A 31 4.73 9.22 1.79
CA VAL A 31 4.55 7.92 2.42
C VAL A 31 4.47 8.20 3.91
N CYS A 32 3.29 7.98 4.49
CA CYS A 32 2.97 8.35 5.86
C CYS A 32 2.41 7.13 6.59
N VAL A 33 3.00 6.79 7.73
CA VAL A 33 2.46 5.74 8.60
C VAL A 33 1.36 6.33 9.50
N MET A 34 0.30 5.57 9.73
CA MET A 34 -0.76 5.92 10.71
C MET A 34 -1.42 7.28 10.47
N ALA A 35 -1.45 7.75 9.21
CA ALA A 35 -2.07 9.01 8.84
C ALA A 35 -3.59 8.88 8.76
N LYS A 36 -4.31 9.90 9.19
CA LYS A 36 -5.78 9.95 9.08
C LYS A 36 -6.19 10.20 7.63
N VAL A 37 -7.16 9.42 7.16
CA VAL A 37 -7.78 9.56 5.84
C VAL A 37 -9.28 9.77 6.04
N GLN A 38 -9.78 10.90 5.56
CA GLN A 38 -11.20 11.18 5.42
C GLN A 38 -11.65 10.74 4.02
N LEU A 39 -12.40 9.64 3.94
CA LEU A 39 -12.91 9.12 2.66
C LEU A 39 -14.20 9.85 2.25
N SER A 40 -15.01 10.28 3.22
CA SER A 40 -16.24 11.05 2.99
C SER A 40 -16.53 11.99 4.18
N ALA A 41 -17.66 12.70 4.15
CA ALA A 41 -18.04 13.58 5.26
C ALA A 41 -18.18 12.85 6.61
N VAL A 42 -18.49 11.55 6.58
CA VAL A 42 -18.77 10.75 7.79
C VAL A 42 -17.87 9.52 7.94
N GLU A 43 -17.05 9.20 6.93
CA GLU A 43 -16.17 8.03 6.96
C GLU A 43 -14.70 8.42 7.02
N TRP A 44 -14.03 7.84 8.00
CA TRP A 44 -12.63 8.11 8.33
C TRP A 44 -11.93 6.79 8.63
N GLU A 45 -10.69 6.66 8.19
CA GLU A 45 -9.83 5.52 8.47
C GLU A 45 -8.43 5.99 8.90
N VAL A 46 -7.72 5.12 9.62
CA VAL A 46 -6.30 5.28 9.92
C VAL A 46 -5.61 4.00 9.45
N PRO A 47 -5.12 3.97 8.19
CA PRO A 47 -4.38 2.84 7.68
C PRO A 47 -2.97 2.75 8.26
N GLY A 48 -2.36 1.58 8.20
CA GLY A 48 -0.98 1.35 8.62
C GLY A 48 0.00 2.25 7.87
N LEU A 49 -0.18 2.35 6.55
CA LEU A 49 0.58 3.25 5.69
C LEU A 49 -0.30 3.80 4.56
N VAL A 50 -0.13 5.08 4.25
CA VAL A 50 -0.72 5.77 3.11
C VAL A 50 0.41 6.25 2.20
N ALA A 51 0.32 5.95 0.91
CA ALA A 51 1.20 6.49 -0.11
C ALA A 51 0.40 7.27 -1.16
N MET A 52 0.80 8.52 -1.41
CA MET A 52 0.05 9.44 -2.26
C MET A 52 0.97 10.34 -3.09
N VAL A 53 0.58 10.59 -4.35
CA VAL A 53 1.16 11.66 -5.18
C VAL A 53 0.73 13.00 -4.63
N ASN A 54 1.68 13.82 -4.16
CA ASN A 54 1.34 15.07 -3.48
C ASN A 54 1.13 16.28 -4.41
N TYR A 55 1.36 16.14 -5.72
CA TYR A 55 1.09 17.21 -6.69
C TYR A 55 0.81 16.70 -8.12
N GLY A 56 0.19 17.53 -8.95
CA GLY A 56 -0.04 17.24 -10.36
C GLY A 56 -1.21 16.29 -10.61
N ARG A 57 -1.34 15.83 -11.86
CA ARG A 57 -2.55 15.15 -12.36
C ARG A 57 -2.86 13.78 -11.73
N LYS A 58 -1.87 13.16 -11.09
CA LYS A 58 -2.02 11.86 -10.42
C LYS A 58 -2.36 11.98 -8.92
N LYS A 59 -2.37 13.22 -8.38
CA LYS A 59 -2.83 13.49 -7.01
C LYS A 59 -4.31 13.15 -6.89
N GLN A 60 -4.65 12.37 -5.88
CA GLN A 60 -6.01 11.83 -5.71
C GLN A 60 -6.74 12.39 -4.48
N CYS A 61 -6.00 12.73 -3.41
CA CYS A 61 -6.56 13.37 -2.24
C CYS A 61 -5.81 14.66 -1.88
N GLU A 62 -6.47 15.52 -1.11
CA GLU A 62 -5.90 16.77 -0.60
C GLU A 62 -5.33 16.57 0.81
N VAL A 63 -4.35 17.39 1.21
CA VAL A 63 -3.88 17.43 2.60
C VAL A 63 -4.38 18.72 3.23
N ARG A 64 -5.20 18.61 4.28
CA ARG A 64 -5.72 19.74 5.06
C ARG A 64 -5.79 19.36 6.52
N ASP A 65 -5.37 20.26 7.41
CA ASP A 65 -5.44 20.08 8.86
C ASP A 65 -4.82 18.74 9.33
N GLU A 66 -3.67 18.36 8.76
CA GLU A 66 -2.96 17.09 9.02
C GLU A 66 -3.76 15.82 8.68
N VAL A 67 -4.73 15.93 7.74
CA VAL A 67 -5.59 14.84 7.27
C VAL A 67 -5.55 14.75 5.75
N PHE A 68 -5.53 13.52 5.23
CA PHE A 68 -5.80 13.26 3.82
C PHE A 68 -7.31 13.29 3.54
N GLN A 69 -7.79 14.22 2.70
CA GLN A 69 -9.20 14.35 2.30
C GLN A 69 -9.42 13.78 0.90
N GLY A 70 -10.15 12.68 0.82
CA GLY A 70 -10.37 11.87 -0.39
C GLY A 70 -9.58 10.56 -0.38
N PRO A 71 -9.84 9.67 -1.35
CA PRO A 71 -9.14 8.39 -1.46
C PRO A 71 -7.66 8.58 -1.85
N PRO A 72 -6.69 7.99 -1.13
CA PRO A 72 -5.29 7.96 -1.54
C PRO A 72 -5.04 7.03 -2.73
N ASN A 73 -3.86 7.19 -3.36
CA ASN A 73 -3.42 6.32 -4.44
C ASN A 73 -3.15 4.89 -3.96
N PHE A 74 -2.51 4.75 -2.79
CA PHE A 74 -2.11 3.46 -2.26
C PHE A 74 -2.24 3.43 -0.74
N VAL A 75 -2.72 2.30 -0.22
CA VAL A 75 -2.82 2.03 1.21
C VAL A 75 -2.20 0.68 1.52
N LEU A 76 -1.55 0.56 2.67
CA LEU A 76 -1.08 -0.71 3.23
C LEU A 76 -1.57 -0.91 4.66
N ASP A 77 -2.12 -2.08 4.94
CA ASP A 77 -2.47 -2.54 6.29
C ASP A 77 -1.86 -3.92 6.59
N VAL A 78 -1.75 -4.24 7.87
CA VAL A 78 -1.36 -5.56 8.38
C VAL A 78 -2.45 -6.08 9.31
N PHE A 79 -2.86 -7.33 9.11
CA PHE A 79 -3.81 -8.05 9.97
C PHE A 79 -3.26 -9.44 10.33
N ASP A 80 -3.97 -10.19 11.18
CA ASP A 80 -3.60 -11.57 11.51
C ASP A 80 -4.41 -12.61 10.72
N SER A 81 -5.56 -12.23 10.14
CA SER A 81 -6.45 -13.16 9.46
C SER A 81 -7.20 -12.51 8.30
N PRO A 82 -7.43 -13.23 7.17
CA PRO A 82 -8.30 -12.76 6.09
C PRO A 82 -9.79 -12.67 6.49
N ASP A 83 -10.17 -13.29 7.61
CA ASP A 83 -11.52 -13.19 8.18
C ASP A 83 -11.67 -12.05 9.19
N ASP A 84 -10.62 -11.23 9.39
CA ASP A 84 -10.67 -10.07 10.29
C ASP A 84 -11.75 -9.07 9.85
N GLU A 85 -12.67 -8.75 10.77
CA GLU A 85 -13.81 -7.87 10.49
C GLU A 85 -13.37 -6.46 10.09
N ASP A 86 -12.28 -5.93 10.66
CA ASP A 86 -11.77 -4.60 10.31
C ASP A 86 -11.14 -4.60 8.92
N PHE A 87 -10.43 -5.67 8.55
CA PHE A 87 -9.95 -5.87 7.17
C PHE A 87 -11.10 -5.88 6.17
N LEU A 88 -12.11 -6.74 6.39
CA LEU A 88 -13.24 -6.88 5.47
C LEU A 88 -14.00 -5.56 5.29
N ARG A 89 -14.21 -4.83 6.40
CA ARG A 89 -14.85 -3.51 6.44
C ARG A 89 -14.02 -2.46 5.69
N ARG A 90 -12.70 -2.40 5.91
CA ARG A 90 -11.81 -1.46 5.23
C ARG A 90 -11.70 -1.75 3.75
N ARG A 91 -11.56 -3.01 3.35
CA ARG A 91 -11.51 -3.42 1.95
C ARG A 91 -12.73 -2.92 1.17
N ASP A 92 -13.94 -3.10 1.73
CA ASP A 92 -15.18 -2.61 1.13
C ASP A 92 -15.22 -1.07 1.04
N ARG A 93 -14.83 -0.37 2.11
CA ARG A 93 -14.78 1.11 2.13
C ARG A 93 -13.75 1.69 1.16
N PHE A 94 -12.55 1.15 1.12
CA PHE A 94 -11.49 1.60 0.21
C PHE A 94 -11.89 1.36 -1.25
N CYS A 95 -12.54 0.22 -1.55
CA CYS A 95 -13.07 -0.06 -2.87
C CYS A 95 -14.12 0.98 -3.28
N LYS A 96 -15.15 1.18 -2.44
CA LYS A 96 -16.26 2.11 -2.72
C LYS A 96 -15.83 3.57 -2.78
N SER A 97 -14.84 3.96 -2.00
CA SER A 97 -14.29 5.33 -2.00
C SER A 97 -13.30 5.58 -3.14
N GLY A 98 -12.83 4.53 -3.82
CA GLY A 98 -11.99 4.65 -5.01
C GLY A 98 -10.49 4.67 -4.74
N VAL A 99 -10.02 4.13 -3.60
CA VAL A 99 -8.57 3.95 -3.36
C VAL A 99 -8.00 3.04 -4.45
N HIS A 100 -7.02 3.51 -5.24
CA HIS A 100 -6.60 2.80 -6.45
C HIS A 100 -5.96 1.44 -6.15
N GLU A 101 -5.11 1.36 -5.13
CA GLU A 101 -4.50 0.11 -4.70
C GLU A 101 -4.49 -0.04 -3.18
N TYR A 102 -4.85 -1.23 -2.71
CA TYR A 102 -4.86 -1.59 -1.29
C TYR A 102 -4.06 -2.88 -1.10
N LEU A 103 -2.89 -2.75 -0.46
CA LEU A 103 -2.02 -3.87 -0.12
C LEU A 103 -2.30 -4.33 1.31
N VAL A 104 -2.57 -5.61 1.49
CA VAL A 104 -2.80 -6.19 2.80
C VAL A 104 -1.83 -7.33 3.01
N ALA A 105 -1.10 -7.29 4.12
CA ALA A 105 -0.29 -8.41 4.58
C ALA A 105 -0.93 -9.06 5.81
N PHE A 106 -0.94 -10.38 5.84
CA PHE A 106 -1.29 -11.14 7.03
C PHE A 106 -0.02 -11.61 7.71
N ASN A 107 0.03 -11.48 9.03
CA ASN A 107 1.20 -11.82 9.82
C ASN A 107 1.21 -13.32 10.18
N ASP A 108 1.17 -14.16 9.15
CA ASP A 108 1.39 -15.61 9.19
C ASP A 108 2.81 -15.97 8.71
N GLU A 109 3.11 -17.27 8.68
CA GLU A 109 4.38 -17.81 8.20
C GLU A 109 4.11 -18.95 7.20
N PRO A 110 4.37 -18.75 5.89
CA PRO A 110 4.87 -17.53 5.25
C PRO A 110 3.87 -16.37 5.28
N VAL A 111 4.36 -15.12 5.16
CA VAL A 111 3.51 -13.91 5.10
C VAL A 111 2.59 -13.96 3.88
N THR A 112 1.28 -13.99 4.09
CA THR A 112 0.28 -13.92 3.02
C THR A 112 0.08 -12.47 2.63
N LEU A 113 0.08 -12.20 1.32
CA LEU A 113 -0.04 -10.85 0.78
C LEU A 113 -1.15 -10.81 -0.26
N LEU A 114 -2.13 -9.93 -0.05
CA LEU A 114 -3.21 -9.63 -1.00
C LEU A 114 -3.05 -8.19 -1.48
N TRP A 115 -2.78 -8.03 -2.77
CA TRP A 115 -2.69 -6.71 -3.38
C TRP A 115 -3.93 -6.47 -4.23
N HIS A 116 -4.84 -5.62 -3.75
CA HIS A 116 -6.05 -5.22 -4.44
C HIS A 116 -5.79 -4.01 -5.35
N ARG A 117 -6.28 -4.06 -6.58
CA ARG A 117 -6.31 -2.93 -7.53
C ARG A 117 -7.74 -2.63 -7.94
N LEU A 118 -8.11 -1.35 -7.95
CA LEU A 118 -9.40 -0.90 -8.43
C LEU A 118 -9.44 -0.99 -9.96
N GLU A 119 -10.36 -1.81 -10.47
CA GLU A 119 -10.62 -1.94 -11.89
C GLU A 119 -12.12 -1.71 -12.14
N GLY A 120 -12.46 -0.52 -12.65
CA GLY A 120 -13.85 -0.08 -12.73
C GLY A 120 -14.40 0.24 -11.34
N ALA A 121 -15.36 -0.56 -10.87
CA ALA A 121 -16.04 -0.36 -9.59
C ALA A 121 -15.59 -1.34 -8.49
N ASP A 122 -14.78 -2.34 -8.83
CA ASP A 122 -14.44 -3.45 -7.93
C ASP A 122 -12.93 -3.66 -7.83
N TYR A 123 -12.50 -4.29 -6.75
CA TYR A 123 -11.12 -4.74 -6.58
C TYR A 123 -10.84 -6.07 -7.28
N ARG A 124 -9.72 -6.11 -8.00
CA ARG A 124 -9.07 -7.32 -8.52
C ARG A 124 -7.75 -7.57 -7.80
N LEU A 125 -7.39 -8.83 -7.61
CA LEU A 125 -6.08 -9.17 -7.08
C LEU A 125 -5.03 -8.96 -8.16
N VAL A 126 -3.93 -8.31 -7.79
CA VAL A 126 -2.74 -8.19 -8.62
C VAL A 126 -1.98 -9.51 -8.51
N GLU A 127 -1.87 -10.21 -9.62
CA GLU A 127 -1.07 -11.42 -9.74
C GLU A 127 0.41 -11.07 -10.03
N PRO A 128 1.37 -11.88 -9.56
CA PRO A 128 2.76 -11.72 -9.94
C PRO A 128 2.93 -12.01 -11.44
N ASP A 129 3.90 -11.37 -12.07
CA ASP A 129 4.28 -11.72 -13.44
C ASP A 129 5.17 -12.98 -13.50
N ASP A 130 5.70 -13.27 -14.69
CA ASP A 130 6.59 -14.42 -14.94
C ASP A 130 7.88 -14.41 -14.08
N ASP A 131 8.32 -13.23 -13.61
CA ASP A 131 9.45 -13.07 -12.69
C ASP A 131 9.06 -13.21 -11.20
N GLY A 132 7.78 -13.48 -10.89
CA GLY A 132 7.27 -13.56 -9.52
C GLY A 132 7.11 -12.20 -8.84
N ILE A 133 7.02 -11.10 -9.61
CA ILE A 133 7.02 -9.73 -9.09
C ILE A 133 5.64 -9.11 -9.24
N LEU A 134 5.10 -8.64 -8.11
CA LEU A 134 3.92 -7.79 -8.06
C LEU A 134 4.31 -6.35 -8.41
N ARG A 135 3.57 -5.71 -9.32
CA ARG A 135 3.87 -4.34 -9.77
C ARG A 135 2.69 -3.42 -9.55
N SER A 136 2.96 -2.28 -8.93
CA SER A 136 1.98 -1.23 -8.74
C SER A 136 1.73 -0.46 -10.03
N GLN A 137 0.46 -0.13 -10.29
CA GLN A 137 0.04 0.89 -11.25
C GLN A 137 -0.16 2.25 -10.57
N ALA A 138 -0.59 2.25 -9.31
CA ALA A 138 -0.79 3.47 -8.53
C ALA A 138 0.53 4.16 -8.15
N LEU A 139 1.59 3.38 -7.89
CA LEU A 139 2.96 3.79 -7.54
C LEU A 139 3.92 3.27 -8.64
N PRO A 140 4.07 3.97 -9.78
CA PRO A 140 4.86 3.48 -10.91
C PRO A 140 6.27 3.06 -10.50
N ASN A 141 6.70 1.87 -10.95
CA ASN A 141 7.98 1.25 -10.59
C ASN A 141 8.13 0.75 -9.16
N LEU A 142 7.08 0.79 -8.33
CA LEU A 142 7.08 0.01 -7.09
C LEU A 142 6.86 -1.47 -7.45
N TRP A 143 7.89 -2.27 -7.18
CA TRP A 143 7.93 -3.70 -7.46
C TRP A 143 8.16 -4.48 -6.17
N LEU A 144 7.33 -5.49 -5.91
CA LEU A 144 7.45 -6.37 -4.74
C LEU A 144 7.62 -7.83 -5.20
N PRO A 145 8.77 -8.47 -4.92
CA PRO A 145 8.97 -9.88 -5.20
C PRO A 145 8.18 -10.72 -4.19
N LEU A 146 7.09 -11.37 -4.63
CA LEU A 146 6.11 -12.01 -3.74
C LEU A 146 6.76 -13.02 -2.80
N LYS A 147 7.61 -13.91 -3.35
CA LYS A 147 8.27 -14.96 -2.55
C LYS A 147 9.22 -14.40 -1.48
N ALA A 148 9.95 -13.34 -1.80
CA ALA A 148 10.82 -12.70 -0.82
C ALA A 148 10.04 -11.96 0.28
N VAL A 149 8.86 -11.39 -0.03
CA VAL A 149 7.99 -10.83 1.02
C VAL A 149 7.45 -11.93 1.92
N GLN A 150 6.97 -13.04 1.33
CA GLN A 150 6.49 -14.23 2.05
C GLN A 150 7.53 -14.78 3.04
N ASP A 151 8.79 -14.81 2.63
CA ASP A 151 9.91 -15.34 3.41
C ASP A 151 10.61 -14.26 4.27
N ARG A 152 10.09 -13.03 4.29
CA ARG A 152 10.68 -11.86 4.99
C ARG A 152 12.14 -11.58 4.59
N ASP A 153 12.52 -11.89 3.36
CA ASP A 153 13.81 -11.52 2.78
C ASP A 153 13.80 -10.05 2.36
N TRP A 154 13.91 -9.17 3.36
CA TRP A 154 13.88 -7.72 3.17
C TRP A 154 15.05 -7.21 2.33
N TRP A 155 16.17 -7.93 2.28
CA TRP A 155 17.29 -7.60 1.40
C TRP A 155 16.89 -7.76 -0.07
N ALA A 156 16.28 -8.88 -0.44
CA ALA A 156 15.78 -9.10 -1.79
C ALA A 156 14.63 -8.15 -2.16
N VAL A 157 13.73 -7.84 -1.21
CA VAL A 157 12.64 -6.86 -1.40
C VAL A 157 13.20 -5.48 -1.72
N LEU A 158 14.10 -4.95 -0.88
CA LEU A 158 14.73 -3.64 -1.12
C LEU A 158 15.50 -3.62 -2.44
N GLY A 159 16.25 -4.67 -2.76
CA GLY A 159 16.94 -4.79 -4.04
C GLY A 159 16.01 -4.77 -5.25
N CYS A 160 14.82 -5.39 -5.15
CA CYS A 160 13.82 -5.35 -6.21
C CYS A 160 13.21 -3.95 -6.38
N ILE A 161 12.88 -3.28 -5.28
CA ILE A 161 12.40 -1.89 -5.29
C ILE A 161 13.44 -0.97 -5.94
N GLU A 162 14.71 -1.10 -5.57
CA GLU A 162 15.82 -0.32 -6.15
C GLU A 162 15.98 -0.56 -7.65
N ARG A 163 15.85 -1.80 -8.11
CA ARG A 163 15.82 -2.12 -9.55
C ARG A 163 14.65 -1.43 -10.26
N GLY A 164 13.47 -1.42 -9.64
CA GLY A 164 12.27 -0.77 -10.17
C GLY A 164 12.48 0.72 -10.38
N VAL A 165 12.81 1.45 -9.31
CA VAL A 165 12.98 2.92 -9.36
C VAL A 165 14.19 3.36 -10.18
N SER A 166 15.19 2.50 -10.38
CA SER A 166 16.34 2.78 -11.25
C SER A 166 16.00 2.70 -12.74
N ARG A 167 14.92 2.01 -13.13
CA ARG A 167 14.43 2.10 -14.51
C ARG A 167 13.74 3.44 -14.67
N ARG A 168 14.19 4.25 -15.64
CA ARG A 168 13.48 5.49 -16.01
C ARG A 168 12.02 5.14 -16.24
N ALA A 169 11.12 5.70 -15.43
CA ALA A 169 9.70 5.67 -15.73
C ALA A 169 9.51 6.39 -17.06
N ASN A 170 9.07 5.65 -18.09
CA ASN A 170 8.51 6.27 -19.27
C ASN A 170 7.19 6.90 -18.85
N PHE A 171 7.24 8.14 -18.37
CA PHE A 171 6.05 8.98 -18.23
C PHE A 171 5.65 9.44 -19.64
N SER A 172 4.96 8.57 -20.39
CA SER A 172 4.20 8.98 -21.57
C SER A 172 2.85 9.56 -21.15
#